data_AF-A0A959W711-F1
#
_entry.id   AF-A0A959W711-F1
#
_cell.length_a   1.000
_cell.length_b   1.000
_cell.length_c   1.000
_cell.angle_alpha   90.00
_cell.angle_beta   90.00
_cell.angle_gamma   90.00
#
_symmetry.space_group_name_H-M   'P 1'
#
loop_
_entity.id
_entity.type
_entity.pdbx_description
1 polymer ?
#
loop_
_entity_poly.entity_id
_entity_poly.type
_entity_poly.pdbx_seq_one_letter_code
_entity_poly.pdbx_strand_id
1 'polypeptide(L)'
;ESEAEAMLSGLPEKAVLVVHSPPKGHCDEAGNGMSLGSVAILKAIEDKQPVLAVCGHIHEAWGQESKVGETGIVNLGPAGRYFDLD
;
A
#
# COMPACT_ATOMS: atom_id res chain seq x y z
N GLU A 1 0.44 10.49 -9.15
CA GLU A 1 1.69 9.83 -9.59
C GLU A 1 2.94 10.69 -9.35
N SER A 2 3.29 11.69 -10.17
CA SER A 2 4.61 12.37 -10.03
C SER A 2 4.88 13.05 -8.68
N GLU A 3 3.86 13.63 -8.05
CA GLU A 3 4.00 14.18 -6.68
C GLU A 3 4.27 13.07 -5.66
N ALA A 4 3.57 11.93 -5.77
CA ALA A 4 3.80 10.78 -4.93
C ALA A 4 5.21 10.21 -5.12
N GLU A 5 5.69 10.12 -6.37
CA GLU A 5 7.07 9.70 -6.66
C GLU A 5 8.10 10.60 -5.96
N ALA A 6 7.91 11.92 -6.04
CA ALA A 6 8.80 12.88 -5.39
C ALA A 6 8.81 12.71 -3.87
N MET A 7 7.63 12.56 -3.25
CA MET A 7 7.50 12.37 -1.80
C MET A 7 8.09 11.02 -1.33
N LEU A 8 7.91 9.96 -2.12
CA LEU A 8 8.36 8.60 -1.79
C LEU A 8 9.86 8.39 -2.04
N SER A 9 10.53 9.29 -2.76
CA SER A 9 11.96 9.20 -3.05
C SER A 9 12.85 9.08 -1.80
N GLY A 10 12.40 9.68 -0.68
CA GLY A 10 13.08 9.66 0.62
C GLY A 10 12.67 8.54 1.57
N LEU A 11 11.90 7.53 1.11
CA LEU A 11 11.46 6.41 1.96
C LEU A 11 12.66 5.67 2.57
N PRO A 12 12.82 5.65 3.92
CA PRO A 12 13.96 5.01 4.57
C PRO A 12 13.87 3.48 4.51
N GLU A 13 15.00 2.82 4.72
CA GLU A 13 15.05 1.36 4.87
C GLU A 13 14.22 0.91 6.08
N LYS A 14 13.62 -0.29 5.96
CA LYS A 14 12.77 -0.91 7.00
C LYS A 14 11.61 -0.02 7.48
N ALA A 15 11.14 0.91 6.65
CA ALA A 15 10.02 1.78 7.00
C ALA A 15 8.70 1.00 7.13
N VAL A 16 7.76 1.58 7.90
CA VAL A 16 6.33 1.31 7.73
C VAL A 16 5.77 2.37 6.81
N LEU A 17 5.28 1.97 5.65
CA LEU A 17 4.69 2.87 4.66
C LEU A 17 3.20 3.03 4.94
N VAL A 18 2.76 4.27 5.18
CA VAL A 18 1.35 4.61 5.36
C VAL A 18 0.94 5.53 4.22
N VAL A 19 -0.01 5.08 3.40
CA VAL A 19 -0.49 5.82 2.22
C VAL A 19 -2.01 5.80 2.18
N HIS A 20 -2.62 6.78 1.51
CA HIS A 20 -4.06 6.75 1.33
C HIS A 20 -4.47 5.76 0.23
N SER A 21 -3.93 5.94 -0.98
CA SER A 21 -4.23 5.09 -2.13
C SER A 21 -3.51 3.74 -2.04
N PRO A 22 -4.13 2.65 -2.51
CA PRO A 22 -3.49 1.34 -2.57
C PRO A 22 -2.42 1.29 -3.68
N PRO A 23 -1.41 0.41 -3.57
CA PRO A 23 -0.49 0.12 -4.66
C PRO A 23 -1.22 -0.53 -5.84
N LYS A 24 -0.80 -0.21 -7.06
CA LYS A 24 -1.41 -0.75 -8.29
C LYS A 24 -1.42 -2.29 -8.27
N GLY A 25 -2.57 -2.91 -8.48
CA GLY A 25 -2.75 -4.37 -8.52
C GLY A 25 -2.80 -5.04 -7.14
N HIS A 26 -2.77 -4.28 -6.05
CA HIS A 26 -2.73 -4.80 -4.69
C HIS A 26 -3.75 -4.06 -3.80
N CYS A 27 -4.82 -4.75 -3.42
CA CYS A 27 -5.92 -4.19 -2.61
C CYS A 27 -6.56 -2.94 -3.23
N ASP A 28 -6.60 -2.88 -4.56
CA ASP A 28 -6.98 -1.69 -5.34
C ASP A 28 -8.17 -1.91 -6.29
N GLU A 29 -8.86 -3.05 -6.18
CA GLU A 29 -10.01 -3.38 -7.01
C GLU A 29 -11.29 -2.78 -6.42
N ALA A 30 -11.93 -1.86 -7.16
CA ALA A 30 -13.24 -1.32 -6.82
C ALA A 30 -14.36 -2.31 -7.14
N GLY A 31 -15.59 -2.06 -6.65
CA GLY A 31 -16.72 -2.98 -6.82
C GLY A 31 -17.13 -3.31 -8.27
N ASN A 32 -16.60 -2.59 -9.26
CA ASN A 32 -16.80 -2.85 -10.69
C ASN A 32 -15.63 -3.63 -11.35
N GLY A 33 -14.67 -4.14 -10.56
CA GLY A 33 -13.50 -4.86 -11.05
C GLY A 33 -12.39 -3.96 -11.59
N MET A 34 -12.51 -2.63 -11.50
CA MET A 34 -11.46 -1.72 -11.93
C MET A 34 -10.35 -1.62 -10.86
N SER A 35 -9.12 -1.82 -11.29
CA SER A 35 -7.92 -1.55 -10.47
C SER A 35 -7.58 -0.06 -10.50
N LEU A 36 -7.62 0.59 -9.34
CA LEU A 36 -7.46 2.04 -9.17
C LEU A 36 -6.21 2.45 -8.37
N GLY A 37 -5.27 1.52 -8.15
CA GLY A 37 -4.08 1.77 -7.34
C GLY A 37 -3.04 2.64 -8.03
N SER A 38 -2.12 3.16 -7.23
CA SER A 38 -1.01 4.01 -7.67
C SER A 38 0.20 3.18 -8.11
N VAL A 39 0.73 3.50 -9.29
CA VAL A 39 1.95 2.91 -9.83
C VAL A 39 3.16 3.43 -9.06
N ALA A 40 3.17 4.71 -8.68
CA ALA A 40 4.22 5.32 -7.89
C ALA A 40 4.40 4.62 -6.52
N ILE A 41 3.29 4.27 -5.85
CA ILE A 41 3.32 3.57 -4.57
C ILE A 41 3.85 2.14 -4.75
N LEU A 42 3.37 1.41 -5.76
CA LEU A 42 3.87 0.06 -6.07
C LEU A 42 5.38 0.09 -6.28
N LYS A 43 5.85 0.99 -7.14
CA LYS A 43 7.28 1.15 -7.43
C LYS A 43 8.10 1.46 -6.18
N ALA A 44 7.62 2.34 -5.31
CA ALA A 44 8.32 2.64 -4.06
C ALA A 44 8.41 1.40 -3.14
N ILE A 45 7.38 0.56 -3.10
CA ILE A 45 7.39 -0.71 -2.35
C ILE A 45 8.39 -1.69 -2.98
N GLU A 46 8.39 -1.84 -4.29
CA GLU A 46 9.34 -2.71 -5.02
C GLU A 46 10.80 -2.27 -4.78
N ASP A 47 11.08 -0.96 -4.92
CA ASP A 47 12.43 -0.41 -4.85
C ASP A 47 12.98 -0.37 -3.42
N LYS A 48 12.12 -0.16 -2.42
CA LYS A 48 12.55 0.12 -1.02
C LYS A 48 12.23 -0.98 -0.03
N GLN A 49 11.36 -1.92 -0.39
CA GLN A 49 10.94 -3.06 0.43
C GLN A 49 10.68 -2.68 1.90
N PRO A 50 9.71 -1.78 2.20
CA PRO A 50 9.33 -1.45 3.57
C PRO A 50 8.85 -2.71 4.32
N VAL A 51 8.96 -2.73 5.65
CA VAL A 51 8.55 -3.91 6.44
C VAL A 51 7.03 -4.15 6.39
N LEU A 52 6.27 -3.08 6.19
CA LEU A 52 4.82 -3.11 6.08
C LEU A 52 4.36 -1.91 5.24
N ALA A 53 3.36 -2.10 4.40
CA ALA A 53 2.62 -1.03 3.74
C ALA A 53 1.14 -1.11 4.11
N VAL A 54 0.56 -0.02 4.60
CA VAL A 54 -0.87 0.08 4.87
C VAL A 54 -1.50 1.17 4.02
N CYS A 55 -2.70 0.88 3.51
CA CYS A 55 -3.44 1.75 2.61
C CYS A 55 -4.93 1.78 2.96
N GLY A 56 -5.70 2.55 2.20
CA GLY A 56 -7.16 2.62 2.31
C GLY A 56 -7.80 2.91 0.95
N HIS A 57 -8.65 3.93 0.90
CA HIS A 57 -9.31 4.48 -0.29
C HIS A 57 -10.37 3.59 -0.94
N ILE A 58 -10.09 2.30 -1.18
CA ILE A 58 -11.02 1.39 -1.86
C ILE A 58 -11.80 0.58 -0.81
N HIS A 59 -13.06 0.95 -0.60
CA HIS A 59 -13.87 0.40 0.49
C HIS A 59 -14.21 -1.08 0.31
N GLU A 60 -14.36 -1.51 -0.93
CA GLU A 60 -14.60 -2.91 -1.30
C GLU A 60 -13.39 -3.81 -1.01
N ALA A 61 -12.20 -3.21 -0.91
CA ALA A 61 -10.96 -3.88 -0.58
C ALA A 61 -10.57 -3.77 0.91
N TRP A 62 -11.44 -3.23 1.77
CA TRP A 62 -11.16 -3.16 3.20
C TRP A 62 -10.87 -4.54 3.80
N GLY A 63 -9.79 -4.62 4.59
CA GLY A 63 -9.31 -5.84 5.22
C GLY A 63 -8.58 -6.79 4.29
N GLN A 64 -8.52 -6.51 2.98
CA GLN A 64 -7.74 -7.32 2.05
C GLN A 64 -6.25 -7.16 2.31
N GLU A 65 -5.54 -8.25 2.03
CA GLU A 65 -4.10 -8.36 2.21
C GLU A 65 -3.45 -8.76 0.90
N SER A 66 -2.23 -8.31 0.70
CA SER A 66 -1.40 -8.68 -0.42
C SER A 66 0.08 -8.62 -0.03
N LYS A 67 0.97 -8.95 -0.97
CA LYS A 67 2.41 -8.93 -0.75
C LYS A 67 3.15 -8.52 -2.01
N VAL A 68 4.21 -7.74 -1.84
CA VAL A 68 5.21 -7.43 -2.89
C VAL A 68 6.59 -7.70 -2.31
N GLY A 69 7.25 -8.75 -2.81
CA GLY A 69 8.49 -9.24 -2.21
C GLY A 69 8.26 -9.67 -0.76
N GLU A 70 8.99 -9.04 0.17
CA GLU A 70 8.81 -9.26 1.62
C GLU A 70 7.84 -8.30 2.29
N THR A 71 7.46 -7.21 1.61
CA THR A 71 6.51 -6.22 2.13
C THR A 71 5.09 -6.78 2.15
N GLY A 72 4.51 -6.94 3.34
CA GLY A 72 3.08 -7.13 3.51
C GLY A 72 2.30 -5.85 3.19
N ILE A 73 1.17 -5.98 2.49
CA ILE A 73 0.29 -4.86 2.13
C ILE A 73 -1.09 -5.12 2.73
N VAL A 74 -1.67 -4.14 3.41
CA VAL A 74 -3.04 -4.24 3.95
C VAL A 74 -3.83 -2.99 3.62
N ASN A 75 -5.00 -3.16 2.99
CA ASN A 75 -5.98 -2.08 2.90
C ASN A 75 -6.82 -2.10 4.17
N LEU A 76 -6.67 -1.06 4.98
CA LEU A 76 -7.32 -0.95 6.28
C LEU A 76 -8.76 -0.48 6.12
N GLY A 77 -9.65 -1.14 6.86
CA GLY A 77 -11.03 -0.69 7.05
C GLY A 77 -11.21 0.11 8.34
N PRO A 78 -12.44 0.60 8.59
CA PRO A 78 -12.76 1.41 9.78
C PRO A 78 -12.59 0.66 11.11
N ALA A 79 -12.49 -0.67 11.08
CA ALA A 79 -12.27 -1.48 12.28
C ALA A 79 -10.85 -1.32 12.87
N GLY A 80 -9.89 -0.81 12.09
CA GLY A 80 -8.48 -0.78 12.48
C GLY A 80 -7.86 -2.18 12.56
N ARG A 81 -6.55 -2.23 12.76
CA ARG A 81 -5.79 -3.48 12.92
C ARG A 81 -4.51 -3.23 13.72
N TYR A 82 -4.14 -4.18 14.56
CA TYR A 82 -2.86 -4.19 15.26
C TYR A 82 -1.82 -4.98 14.47
N PHE A 83 -0.58 -4.50 14.48
CA PHE A 83 0.56 -5.15 13.86
C PHE A 83 1.70 -5.20 14.87
N ASP A 84 2.25 -6.39 15.05
CA ASP A 84 3.51 -6.59 15.75
C ASP A 84 4.61 -6.69 14.68
N LEU A 85 5.61 -5.82 14.77
CA LEU A 85 6.75 -5.77 13.86
C LEU A 85 8.02 -6.05 14.65
N ASP A 86 8.83 -6.97 14.17
CA ASP A 86 10.12 -7.36 14.77
C ASP A 86 11.23 -6.31 14.57
#